data_AF-A0A1J3K7J0-F1
#
_entry.id   AF-A0A1J3K7J0-F1
#
_cell.length_a   1.000
_cell.length_b   1.000
_cell.length_c   1.000
_cell.angle_alpha   90.00
_cell.angle_beta   90.00
_cell.angle_gamma   90.00
#
_symmetry.space_group_name_H-M   'P 1'
#
loop_
_entity.id
_entity.type
_entity.pdbx_description
1 polymer ?
#
loop_
_entity_poly.entity_id
_entity_poly.type
_entity_poly.pdbx_seq_one_letter_code
_entity_poly.pdbx_strand_id
1 'polypeptide(L)'
;MSAVYCGTKRSFFEDIPSPPSSKRFRCYSPSNSPSWSSPSSSLDQLRTAFPHLELTVLVKALEEHGSDLNAAMKTLYSESEELPAGGANKVTFTASDNPPTSGDGWVELLVREVSQSSGSDDAKLRASRVLEALEKMLSARARQDAGKKFQEEHVAVQQQLEALTKDNTVLKRAVAIQHERQKALEDANQQLELMKNLIPQYQEKLRTLEVNNYALRMHLQQVEHGNSMPERFNPDVF
;
A
#
# COMPACT_ATOMS: atom_id res chain seq x y z
N MET A 1 -38.63 10.17 -52.56
CA MET A 1 -39.38 9.60 -51.42
C MET A 1 -38.59 8.42 -50.90
N SER A 2 -38.07 8.54 -49.68
CA SER A 2 -37.15 7.59 -49.05
C SER A 2 -37.89 6.38 -48.48
N ALA A 3 -37.36 5.17 -48.66
CA ALA A 3 -37.78 4.01 -47.88
C ALA A 3 -36.61 3.04 -47.61
N VAL A 4 -36.16 3.10 -46.35
CA VAL A 4 -35.76 2.01 -45.44
C VAL A 4 -34.82 0.91 -45.96
N TYR A 5 -33.56 1.00 -45.50
CA TYR A 5 -32.60 -0.10 -45.47
C TYR A 5 -32.85 -0.96 -44.23
N CYS A 6 -33.22 -2.23 -44.41
CA CYS A 6 -33.28 -3.22 -43.33
C CYS A 6 -31.86 -3.61 -42.90
N GLY A 7 -31.43 -3.10 -41.75
CA GLY A 7 -30.19 -3.51 -41.08
C GLY A 7 -30.40 -4.77 -40.25
N THR A 8 -29.83 -5.87 -40.73
CA THR A 8 -29.63 -7.18 -40.08
C THR A 8 -29.05 -7.06 -38.67
N LYS A 9 -29.83 -7.42 -37.64
CA LYS A 9 -29.29 -7.82 -36.33
C LYS A 9 -29.40 -9.34 -36.20
N ARG A 10 -28.28 -10.04 -36.42
CA ARG A 10 -28.13 -11.43 -35.95
C ARG A 10 -27.78 -11.38 -34.46
N SER A 11 -28.66 -11.98 -33.66
CA SER A 11 -28.37 -12.53 -32.35
C SER A 11 -27.21 -13.52 -32.48
N PHE A 12 -26.09 -13.24 -31.80
CA PHE A 12 -24.97 -14.16 -31.64
C PHE A 12 -24.53 -14.11 -30.19
N PHE A 13 -25.33 -14.68 -29.29
CA PHE A 13 -24.82 -15.18 -28.02
C PHE A 13 -25.81 -16.16 -27.39
N GLU A 14 -26.00 -17.29 -28.05
CA GLU A 14 -26.72 -18.43 -27.49
C GLU A 14 -25.86 -19.65 -27.81
N ASP A 15 -24.92 -19.95 -26.89
CA ASP A 15 -24.29 -21.25 -26.62
C ASP A 15 -22.98 -21.03 -25.84
N ILE A 16 -23.09 -20.93 -24.52
CA ILE A 16 -21.99 -21.30 -23.62
C ILE A 16 -22.54 -22.35 -22.66
N PRO A 17 -21.95 -23.56 -22.61
CA PRO A 17 -22.38 -24.60 -21.69
C PRO A 17 -22.04 -24.20 -20.25
N SER A 18 -22.96 -24.52 -19.35
CA SER A 18 -22.88 -24.31 -17.90
C SER A 18 -21.58 -24.91 -17.30
N PRO A 19 -20.94 -24.27 -16.31
CA PRO A 19 -19.82 -24.90 -15.60
C PRO A 19 -20.35 -25.97 -14.62
N PRO A 20 -19.57 -27.03 -14.34
CA PRO A 20 -20.03 -28.11 -13.48
C PRO A 20 -20.06 -27.69 -12.01
N SER A 21 -21.05 -28.22 -11.30
CA SER A 21 -21.29 -28.08 -9.88
C SER A 21 -20.14 -28.57 -8.99
N SER A 22 -19.87 -27.79 -7.93
CA SER A 22 -19.45 -28.20 -6.58
C SER A 22 -18.55 -29.42 -6.40
N LYS A 23 -17.27 -29.16 -6.10
CA LYS A 23 -16.53 -29.91 -5.05
C LYS A 23 -15.79 -28.94 -4.13
N ARG A 24 -16.11 -29.07 -2.85
CA ARG A 24 -15.64 -28.32 -1.68
C ARG A 24 -14.10 -28.29 -1.62
N PHE A 25 -13.47 -27.15 -1.94
CA PHE A 25 -12.07 -26.91 -1.62
C PHE A 25 -11.93 -26.69 -0.11
N ARG A 26 -11.22 -27.60 0.56
CA ARG A 26 -10.69 -27.36 1.90
C ARG A 26 -9.59 -26.31 1.75
N CYS A 27 -9.76 -25.17 2.40
CA CYS A 27 -8.68 -24.22 2.62
C CYS A 27 -7.57 -24.92 3.41
N TYR A 28 -6.46 -25.26 2.75
CA TYR A 28 -5.19 -25.47 3.44
C TYR A 28 -4.46 -24.13 3.40
N SER A 29 -4.51 -23.40 4.52
CA SER A 29 -3.58 -22.33 4.79
C SER A 29 -2.32 -22.95 5.41
N PRO A 30 -1.13 -22.83 4.81
CA PRO A 30 0.10 -22.96 5.58
C PRO A 30 0.09 -21.82 6.61
N SER A 31 -0.03 -22.19 7.89
CA SER A 31 0.18 -21.27 9.00
C SER A 31 1.67 -20.90 9.03
N ASN A 32 2.06 -19.91 8.25
CA ASN A 32 3.24 -19.11 8.53
C ASN A 32 2.73 -17.77 9.04
N SER A 33 2.50 -17.72 10.35
CA SER A 33 2.46 -16.47 11.09
C SER A 33 3.73 -15.68 10.75
N PRO A 34 3.66 -14.39 10.39
CA PRO A 34 4.83 -13.55 10.53
C PRO A 34 5.19 -13.60 12.01
N SER A 35 6.37 -14.10 12.36
CA SER A 35 6.88 -13.89 13.71
C SER A 35 7.02 -12.39 13.84
N TRP A 36 6.07 -11.73 14.50
CA TRP A 36 6.34 -10.45 15.10
C TRP A 36 7.50 -10.71 16.05
N SER A 37 8.69 -10.28 15.64
CA SER A 37 9.81 -10.16 16.54
C SER A 37 9.28 -9.41 17.74
N SER A 38 9.23 -10.07 18.90
CA SER A 38 9.05 -9.41 20.17
C SER A 38 9.96 -8.19 20.17
N PRO A 39 9.51 -7.00 20.62
CA PRO A 39 10.39 -5.84 20.70
C PRO A 39 11.59 -6.25 21.55
N SER A 40 12.75 -6.41 20.91
CA SER A 40 14.01 -6.60 21.62
C SER A 40 14.12 -5.44 22.61
N SER A 41 14.45 -5.74 23.86
CA SER A 41 14.60 -4.69 24.86
C SER A 41 15.60 -3.65 24.32
N SER A 42 15.40 -2.36 24.61
CA SER A 42 16.28 -1.28 24.14
C SER A 42 17.76 -1.55 24.50
N LEU A 43 17.98 -2.27 25.60
CA LEU A 43 19.27 -2.74 26.07
C LEU A 43 19.87 -3.85 25.18
N ASP A 44 19.08 -4.82 24.72
CA ASP A 44 19.55 -5.86 23.81
C ASP A 44 20.03 -5.27 22.48
N GLN A 45 19.32 -4.26 21.99
CA GLN A 45 19.68 -3.58 20.73
C GLN A 45 20.98 -2.77 20.88
N LEU A 46 21.20 -2.12 22.01
CA LEU A 46 22.45 -1.45 22.34
C LEU A 46 23.62 -2.44 22.50
N ARG A 47 23.36 -3.61 23.09
CA ARG A 47 24.34 -4.70 23.20
C ARG A 47 24.75 -5.26 21.84
N THR A 48 23.82 -5.32 20.88
CA THR A 48 24.16 -5.70 19.49
C THR A 48 24.97 -4.63 18.77
N ALA A 49 24.74 -3.34 19.04
CA ALA A 49 25.47 -2.24 18.43
C ALA A 49 26.89 -2.09 19.00
N PHE A 50 27.07 -2.36 20.30
CA PHE A 50 28.36 -2.22 21.00
C PHE A 50 28.74 -3.50 21.76
N PRO A 51 29.13 -4.58 21.06
CA PRO A 51 29.47 -5.85 21.70
C PRO A 51 30.75 -5.80 22.56
N HIS A 52 31.53 -4.73 22.45
CA HIS A 52 32.78 -4.50 23.17
C HIS A 52 32.62 -3.58 24.40
N LEU A 53 31.42 -3.04 24.63
CA LEU A 53 31.16 -2.10 25.71
C LEU A 53 30.48 -2.80 26.89
N GLU A 54 30.92 -2.48 28.11
CA GLU A 54 30.41 -3.08 29.34
C GLU A 54 28.91 -2.79 29.56
N LEU A 55 28.18 -3.79 30.07
CA LEU A 55 26.73 -3.72 30.26
C LEU A 55 26.31 -2.56 31.17
N THR A 56 27.15 -2.22 32.14
CA THR A 56 26.93 -1.13 33.10
C THR A 56 26.97 0.25 32.45
N VAL A 57 27.78 0.42 31.39
CA VAL A 57 27.85 1.68 30.63
C VAL A 57 26.61 1.84 29.75
N LEU A 58 26.16 0.75 29.13
CA LEU A 58 24.96 0.72 28.29
C LEU A 58 23.68 1.01 29.10
N VAL A 59 23.56 0.45 30.31
CA VAL A 59 22.43 0.71 31.24
C VAL A 59 22.45 2.16 31.72
N LYS A 60 23.62 2.68 32.11
CA LYS A 60 23.75 4.06 32.60
C LYS A 60 23.37 5.08 31.51
N ALA A 61 23.80 4.86 30.27
CA ALA A 61 23.43 5.70 29.13
C ALA A 61 21.91 5.67 28.87
N LEU A 62 21.25 4.51 29.04
CA LEU A 62 19.79 4.40 28.89
C LEU A 62 19.02 5.08 30.03
N GLU A 63 19.52 5.03 31.26
CA GLU A 63 18.93 5.73 32.41
C GLU A 63 19.05 7.25 32.28
N GLU A 64 20.21 7.75 31.86
CA GLU A 64 20.46 9.20 31.65
C GLU A 64 19.60 9.78 30.51
N HIS A 65 19.24 8.96 29.51
CA HIS A 65 18.43 9.37 28.36
C HIS A 65 16.97 8.89 28.42
N GLY A 66 16.48 8.40 29.56
CA GLY A 66 15.06 8.10 29.74
C GLY A 66 14.52 7.04 28.79
N SER A 67 15.27 5.96 28.57
CA SER A 67 14.95 4.88 27.60
C SER A 67 14.93 5.30 26.12
N ASP A 68 15.38 6.52 25.78
CA ASP A 68 15.59 6.93 24.38
C ASP A 68 16.88 6.32 23.84
N LEU A 69 16.70 5.20 23.13
CA LEU A 69 17.77 4.41 22.54
C LEU A 69 18.63 5.20 21.55
N ASN A 70 18.05 6.14 20.79
CA ASN A 70 18.79 6.86 19.75
C ASN A 70 19.68 7.95 20.36
N ALA A 71 19.22 8.59 21.43
CA ALA A 71 20.02 9.54 22.19
C ALA A 71 21.22 8.85 22.87
N ALA A 72 20.97 7.69 23.51
CA ALA A 72 22.03 6.88 24.14
C ALA A 72 23.05 6.35 23.14
N MET A 73 22.62 5.97 21.93
CA MET A 73 23.57 5.52 20.90
C MET A 73 24.52 6.64 20.47
N LYS A 74 24.00 7.86 20.34
CA LYS A 74 24.77 9.02 19.87
C LYS A 74 25.85 9.45 20.87
N THR A 75 25.57 9.40 22.17
CA THR A 75 26.55 9.74 23.22
C THR A 75 27.68 8.71 23.30
N LEU A 76 27.36 7.42 23.19
CA LEU A 76 28.36 6.34 23.17
C LEU A 76 29.30 6.41 21.96
N TYR A 77 28.80 6.82 20.80
CA TYR A 77 29.64 7.07 19.62
C TYR A 77 30.59 8.25 19.83
N SER A 78 30.15 9.32 20.49
CA SER A 78 31.00 10.48 20.78
C SER A 78 32.07 10.18 21.84
N GLU A 79 31.78 9.33 22.83
CA GLU A 79 32.77 8.94 23.86
C GLU A 79 33.87 8.00 23.35
N SER A 80 33.67 7.31 22.22
CA SER A 80 34.71 6.44 21.63
C SER A 80 35.76 7.17 20.80
N GLU A 81 35.57 8.46 20.48
CA GLU A 81 36.48 9.22 19.60
C GLU A 81 37.54 10.10 20.30
N GLU A 82 37.55 10.22 21.64
CA GLU A 82 38.55 11.05 22.33
C GLU A 82 39.67 10.25 23.01
N LEU A 83 40.82 10.12 22.34
CA LEU A 83 42.14 9.95 22.98
C LEU A 83 43.15 10.95 22.38
N PRO A 84 43.94 11.67 23.20
CA PRO A 84 44.70 12.82 22.76
C PRO A 84 46.08 12.47 22.18
N ALA A 85 46.47 13.23 21.17
CA ALA A 85 47.71 13.13 20.42
C ALA A 85 48.95 13.54 21.23
N GLY A 86 49.93 12.64 21.33
CA GLY A 86 51.30 12.93 21.72
C GLY A 86 52.10 13.50 20.54
N GLY A 87 52.73 14.65 20.74
CA GLY A 87 53.40 15.43 19.70
C GLY A 87 54.72 14.86 19.19
N ALA A 88 55.01 15.14 17.92
CA ALA A 88 56.37 15.24 17.40
C ALA A 88 56.39 16.09 16.11
N ASN A 89 57.11 17.20 16.19
CA ASN A 89 57.80 17.90 15.10
C ASN A 89 57.00 18.23 13.82
N LYS A 90 56.27 19.35 13.89
CA LYS A 90 55.77 20.09 12.73
C LYS A 90 56.93 20.77 12.01
N VAL A 91 57.57 20.04 11.10
CA VAL A 91 58.29 20.67 9.99
C VAL A 91 57.21 21.25 9.08
N THR A 92 57.05 22.56 9.17
CA THR A 92 56.14 23.36 8.33
C THR A 92 56.50 23.14 6.86
N PHE A 93 55.56 22.60 6.09
CA PHE A 93 55.62 22.67 4.64
C PHE A 93 54.62 23.71 4.16
N THR A 94 55.14 24.73 3.48
CA THR A 94 54.39 25.74 2.75
C THR A 94 53.96 25.14 1.41
N ALA A 95 52.75 24.57 1.33
CA ALA A 95 52.11 24.24 0.05
C ALA A 95 50.58 24.23 0.24
N SER A 96 49.94 25.29 -0.28
CA SER A 96 48.53 25.41 -0.67
C SER A 96 47.50 24.54 0.07
N ASP A 97 46.63 25.18 0.85
CA ASP A 97 45.51 24.62 1.65
C ASP A 97 44.47 23.78 0.90
N ASN A 98 44.70 23.40 -0.37
CA ASN A 98 43.80 22.51 -1.12
C ASN A 98 44.58 21.36 -1.77
N PRO A 99 44.31 20.10 -1.39
CA PRO A 99 44.95 18.95 -2.01
C PRO A 99 44.50 18.78 -3.48
N PRO A 100 45.33 18.21 -4.37
CA PRO A 100 45.02 18.09 -5.80
C PRO A 100 43.76 17.26 -6.05
N THR A 101 42.82 17.76 -6.85
CA THR A 101 41.58 17.00 -7.16
C THR A 101 41.76 15.94 -8.26
N SER A 102 42.84 16.04 -9.04
CA SER A 102 43.15 15.15 -10.17
C SER A 102 44.32 14.22 -9.86
N GLY A 103 44.28 12.99 -10.38
CA GLY A 103 45.34 11.99 -10.20
C GLY A 103 46.70 12.45 -10.72
N ASP A 104 46.72 13.20 -11.82
CA ASP A 104 47.94 13.78 -12.39
C ASP A 104 48.60 14.79 -11.43
N GLY A 105 47.79 15.63 -10.76
CA GLY A 105 48.29 16.57 -9.76
C GLY A 105 48.88 15.88 -8.51
N TRP A 106 48.38 14.69 -8.15
CA TRP A 106 48.98 13.88 -7.09
C TRP A 106 50.32 13.26 -7.52
N VAL A 107 50.42 12.81 -8.78
CA VAL A 107 51.68 12.28 -9.34
C VAL A 107 52.74 13.38 -9.41
N GLU A 108 52.39 14.56 -9.91
CA GLU A 108 53.31 15.71 -9.94
C GLU A 108 53.79 16.12 -8.55
N LEU A 109 52.88 16.14 -7.56
CA LEU A 109 53.22 16.50 -6.18
C LEU A 109 54.17 15.46 -5.57
N LEU A 110 53.91 14.17 -5.79
CA LEU A 110 54.79 13.09 -5.34
C LEU A 110 56.19 13.20 -5.96
N VAL A 111 56.27 13.36 -7.28
CA VAL A 111 57.54 13.48 -8.01
C VAL A 111 58.32 14.72 -7.56
N ARG A 112 57.63 15.86 -7.35
CA ARG A 112 58.22 17.10 -6.85
C ARG A 112 58.81 16.93 -5.45
N GLU A 113 58.05 16.36 -4.51
CA GLU A 113 58.49 16.15 -3.14
C GLU A 113 59.65 15.17 -3.02
N VAL A 114 59.61 14.07 -3.78
CA VAL A 114 60.68 13.07 -3.79
C VAL A 114 61.95 13.62 -4.42
N SER A 115 61.84 14.41 -5.49
CA SER A 115 63.00 14.98 -6.19
C SER A 115 63.71 16.10 -5.39
N GLN A 116 63.01 16.74 -4.44
CA GLN A 116 63.57 17.77 -3.55
C GLN A 116 64.16 17.19 -2.25
N SER A 117 64.12 15.87 -2.07
CA SER A 117 64.61 15.21 -0.86
C SER A 117 66.14 15.22 -0.76
N SER A 118 66.67 15.32 0.47
CA SER A 118 68.13 15.37 0.73
C SER A 118 68.78 13.97 0.83
N GLY A 119 68.01 12.89 0.64
CA GLY A 119 68.47 11.51 0.77
C GLY A 119 67.32 10.51 0.77
N SER A 120 67.65 9.22 0.72
CA SER A 120 66.64 8.14 0.56
C SER A 120 65.59 8.11 1.68
N ASP A 121 65.97 8.40 2.92
CA ASP A 121 65.04 8.36 4.04
C ASP A 121 64.10 9.58 4.08
N ASP A 122 64.59 10.76 3.69
CA ASP A 122 63.76 11.96 3.52
C ASP A 122 62.76 11.79 2.36
N ALA A 123 63.19 11.16 1.26
CA ALA A 123 62.31 10.81 0.14
C ALA A 123 61.15 9.92 0.57
N LYS A 124 61.42 8.89 1.38
CA LYS A 124 60.40 7.96 1.90
C LYS A 124 59.41 8.66 2.82
N LEU A 125 59.89 9.52 3.72
CA LEU A 125 59.04 10.28 4.64
C LEU A 125 58.12 11.26 3.89
N ARG A 126 58.64 11.92 2.85
CA ARG A 126 57.84 12.82 2.02
C ARG A 126 56.81 12.04 1.20
N ALA A 127 57.23 10.95 0.56
CA ALA A 127 56.33 10.08 -0.20
C ALA A 127 55.21 9.49 0.67
N SER A 128 55.52 9.02 1.88
CA SER A 128 54.51 8.47 2.79
C SER A 128 53.46 9.51 3.17
N ARG A 129 53.88 10.77 3.43
CA ARG A 129 52.95 11.87 3.74
C ARG A 129 52.02 12.21 2.57
N VAL A 130 52.54 12.25 1.34
CA VAL A 130 51.72 12.50 0.14
C VAL A 130 50.70 11.38 -0.08
N LEU A 131 51.12 10.12 0.08
CA LEU A 131 50.22 8.97 -0.06
C LEU A 131 49.16 8.91 1.05
N GLU A 132 49.52 9.25 2.29
CA GLU A 132 48.57 9.31 3.41
C GLU A 132 47.52 10.42 3.18
N ALA A 133 47.92 11.57 2.65
CA ALA A 133 46.99 12.63 2.28
C ALA A 133 46.04 12.20 1.13
N LEU A 134 46.55 11.45 0.15
CA LEU A 134 45.76 10.88 -0.94
C LEU A 134 44.76 9.84 -0.41
N GLU A 135 45.16 8.97 0.50
CA GLU A 135 44.28 7.99 1.14
C GLU A 135 43.14 8.67 1.92
N LYS A 136 43.46 9.72 2.69
CA LYS A 136 42.45 10.52 3.40
C LYS A 136 41.46 11.17 2.43
N MET A 137 41.94 11.72 1.31
CA MET A 137 41.05 12.26 0.27
C MET A 137 40.15 11.18 -0.33
N LEU A 138 40.72 10.05 -0.75
CA LEU A 138 39.96 8.96 -1.37
C LEU A 138 38.91 8.39 -0.40
N SER A 139 39.27 8.20 0.86
CA SER A 139 38.33 7.71 1.88
C SER A 139 37.22 8.72 2.16
N ALA A 140 37.51 10.03 2.22
CA ALA A 140 36.51 11.07 2.36
C ALA A 140 35.55 11.11 1.16
N ARG A 141 36.09 10.99 -0.06
CA ARG A 141 35.30 10.96 -1.29
C ARG A 141 34.43 9.71 -1.37
N ALA A 142 34.95 8.54 -1.04
CA ALA A 142 34.17 7.29 -1.00
C ALA A 142 33.00 7.39 -0.01
N ARG A 143 33.22 7.98 1.18
CA ARG A 143 32.14 8.23 2.15
C ARG A 143 31.10 9.21 1.62
N GLN A 144 31.54 10.30 0.97
CA GLN A 144 30.65 11.28 0.39
C GLN A 144 29.80 10.69 -0.73
N ASP A 145 30.40 9.92 -1.64
CA ASP A 145 29.70 9.29 -2.76
C ASP A 145 28.73 8.20 -2.27
N ALA A 146 29.10 7.43 -1.25
CA ALA A 146 28.19 6.50 -0.58
C ALA A 146 27.00 7.22 0.08
N GLY A 147 27.25 8.34 0.77
CA GLY A 147 26.21 9.15 1.38
C GLY A 147 25.25 9.77 0.36
N LYS A 148 25.77 10.27 -0.77
CA LYS A 148 24.96 10.78 -1.87
C LYS A 148 24.07 9.70 -2.48
N LYS A 149 24.64 8.53 -2.80
CA LYS A 149 23.88 7.40 -3.36
C LYS A 149 22.79 6.93 -2.40
N PHE A 150 23.12 6.80 -1.10
CA PHE A 150 22.14 6.45 -0.09
C PHE A 150 20.99 7.47 -0.01
N GLN A 151 21.32 8.76 -0.08
CA GLN A 151 20.32 9.82 -0.07
C GLN A 151 19.42 9.79 -1.32
N GLU A 152 20.00 9.57 -2.49
CA GLU A 152 19.27 9.43 -3.76
C GLU A 152 18.31 8.24 -3.73
N GLU A 153 18.79 7.07 -3.27
CA GLU A 153 17.98 5.86 -3.10
C GLU A 153 16.86 6.06 -2.07
N HIS A 154 17.17 6.70 -0.93
CA HIS A 154 16.17 7.01 0.10
C HIS A 154 15.04 7.88 -0.48
N VAL A 155 15.37 8.94 -1.21
CA VAL A 155 14.38 9.81 -1.86
C VAL A 155 13.56 9.05 -2.91
N ALA A 156 14.20 8.20 -3.72
CA ALA A 156 13.50 7.40 -4.72
C ALA A 156 12.50 6.42 -4.08
N VAL A 157 12.92 5.72 -3.02
CA VAL A 157 12.06 4.80 -2.26
C VAL A 157 10.90 5.54 -1.59
N GLN A 158 11.17 6.72 -1.02
CA GLN A 158 10.14 7.56 -0.41
C GLN A 158 9.08 7.99 -1.43
N GLN A 159 9.49 8.40 -2.63
CA GLN A 159 8.57 8.76 -3.71
C GLN A 159 7.71 7.57 -4.15
N GLN A 160 8.30 6.37 -4.23
CA GLN A 160 7.55 5.15 -4.56
C GLN A 160 6.53 4.80 -3.47
N LEU A 161 6.90 4.94 -2.19
CA LEU A 161 5.97 4.73 -1.06
C LEU A 161 4.79 5.71 -1.13
N GLU A 162 5.05 6.99 -1.43
CA GLU A 162 4.01 8.00 -1.57
C GLU A 162 3.06 7.69 -2.74
N ALA A 163 3.60 7.25 -3.88
CA ALA A 163 2.80 6.82 -5.04
C ALA A 163 1.90 5.63 -4.69
N LEU A 164 2.48 4.59 -4.08
CA LEU A 164 1.71 3.41 -3.63
C LEU A 164 0.64 3.78 -2.59
N THR A 165 0.93 4.74 -1.71
CA THR A 165 -0.04 5.24 -0.73
C THR A 165 -1.22 5.92 -1.43
N LYS A 166 -0.95 6.77 -2.43
CA LYS A 166 -2.00 7.41 -3.25
C LYS A 166 -2.85 6.35 -3.95
N ASP A 167 -2.23 5.37 -4.60
CA ASP A 167 -2.94 4.28 -5.28
C ASP A 167 -3.80 3.46 -4.30
N ASN A 168 -3.27 3.18 -3.10
CA ASN A 168 -4.03 2.49 -2.05
C ASN A 168 -5.28 3.27 -1.63
N THR A 169 -5.21 4.61 -1.57
CA THR A 169 -6.40 5.43 -1.29
C THR A 169 -7.43 5.37 -2.41
N VAL A 170 -7.00 5.35 -3.67
CA VAL A 170 -7.89 5.22 -4.84
C VAL A 170 -8.58 3.85 -4.81
N LEU A 171 -7.82 2.78 -4.55
CA LEU A 171 -8.36 1.43 -4.44
C LEU A 171 -9.37 1.30 -3.29
N LYS A 172 -9.08 1.87 -2.11
CA LYS A 172 -10.03 1.90 -0.98
C LYS A 172 -11.33 2.60 -1.35
N ARG A 173 -11.26 3.74 -2.06
CA ARG A 173 -12.46 4.44 -2.57
C ARG A 173 -13.23 3.60 -3.58
N ALA A 174 -12.54 2.94 -4.51
CA ALA A 174 -13.17 2.07 -5.50
C ALA A 174 -13.91 0.89 -4.83
N VAL A 175 -13.29 0.27 -3.83
CA VAL A 175 -13.91 -0.83 -3.06
C VAL A 175 -15.14 -0.35 -2.30
N ALA A 176 -15.09 0.83 -1.67
CA ALA A 176 -16.25 1.40 -0.98
C ALA A 176 -17.43 1.62 -1.96
N ILE A 177 -17.17 2.21 -3.12
CA ILE A 177 -18.19 2.42 -4.17
C ILE A 177 -18.74 1.07 -4.66
N GLN A 178 -17.88 0.07 -4.84
CA GLN A 178 -18.32 -1.25 -5.29
C GLN A 178 -19.22 -1.93 -4.25
N HIS A 179 -18.87 -1.82 -2.97
CA HIS A 179 -19.68 -2.34 -1.87
C HIS A 179 -21.05 -1.64 -1.79
N GLU A 180 -21.09 -0.31 -1.92
CA GLU A 180 -22.35 0.45 -1.95
C GLU A 180 -23.26 0.01 -3.11
N ARG A 181 -22.68 -0.16 -4.31
CA ARG A 181 -23.43 -0.64 -5.49
C ARG A 181 -23.95 -2.05 -5.29
N GLN A 182 -23.14 -2.94 -4.73
CA GLN A 182 -23.55 -4.31 -4.45
C GLN A 182 -24.71 -4.34 -3.46
N LYS A 183 -24.63 -3.56 -2.38
CA LYS A 183 -25.71 -3.43 -1.40
C LYS A 183 -27.00 -2.93 -2.03
N ALA A 184 -26.93 -1.90 -2.89
CA ALA A 184 -28.12 -1.40 -3.59
C ALA A 184 -28.77 -2.45 -4.51
N LEU A 185 -27.97 -3.32 -5.14
CA LEU A 185 -28.48 -4.45 -5.92
C LEU A 185 -29.12 -5.52 -5.05
N GLU A 186 -28.55 -5.82 -3.89
CA GLU A 186 -29.12 -6.75 -2.91
C GLU A 186 -30.48 -6.25 -2.39
N ASP A 187 -30.58 -4.97 -2.04
CA ASP A 187 -31.83 -4.34 -1.60
C ASP A 187 -32.90 -4.36 -2.70
N ALA A 188 -32.53 -4.04 -3.95
CA ALA A 188 -33.43 -4.12 -5.09
C ALA A 188 -33.92 -5.56 -5.36
N ASN A 189 -33.03 -6.55 -5.22
CA ASN A 189 -33.40 -7.97 -5.35
C ASN A 189 -34.39 -8.39 -4.26
N GLN A 190 -34.21 -7.94 -3.01
CA GLN A 190 -35.18 -8.21 -1.94
C GLN A 190 -36.56 -7.64 -2.27
N GLN A 191 -36.63 -6.40 -2.75
CA GLN A 191 -37.90 -5.79 -3.18
C GLN A 191 -38.54 -6.56 -4.34
N LEU A 192 -37.73 -6.98 -5.31
CA LEU A 192 -38.18 -7.76 -6.46
C LEU A 192 -38.79 -9.10 -6.00
N GLU A 193 -38.16 -9.80 -5.06
CA GLU A 193 -38.70 -11.03 -4.48
C GLU A 193 -40.02 -10.79 -3.71
N LEU A 194 -40.13 -9.68 -2.96
CA LEU A 194 -41.41 -9.31 -2.33
C LEU A 194 -42.52 -9.10 -3.38
N MET A 195 -42.24 -8.37 -4.46
CA MET A 195 -43.21 -8.15 -5.54
C MET A 195 -43.59 -9.46 -6.25
N LYS A 196 -42.61 -10.33 -6.54
CA LYS A 196 -42.86 -11.66 -7.12
C LYS A 196 -43.84 -12.49 -6.30
N ASN A 197 -43.77 -12.40 -4.98
CA ASN A 197 -44.69 -13.13 -4.08
C ASN A 197 -46.07 -12.47 -4.00
N LEU A 198 -46.15 -11.16 -4.13
CA LEU A 198 -47.40 -10.40 -3.99
C LEU A 198 -48.26 -10.42 -5.27
N ILE A 199 -47.64 -10.43 -6.45
CA ILE A 199 -48.34 -10.45 -7.74
C ILE A 199 -49.30 -11.65 -7.88
N PRO A 200 -48.91 -12.91 -7.58
CA PRO A 200 -49.82 -14.06 -7.62
C PRO A 200 -51.02 -13.90 -6.69
N GLN A 201 -50.82 -13.33 -5.50
CA GLN A 201 -51.92 -13.11 -4.56
C GLN A 201 -52.97 -12.14 -5.12
N TYR A 202 -52.54 -11.06 -5.78
CA TYR A 202 -53.47 -10.14 -6.43
C TYR A 202 -54.13 -10.76 -7.67
N GLN A 203 -53.38 -11.55 -8.46
CA GLN A 203 -53.95 -12.28 -9.60
C GLN A 203 -55.04 -13.26 -9.18
N GLU A 204 -54.87 -13.97 -8.06
CA GLU A 204 -55.87 -14.89 -7.53
C GLU A 204 -57.11 -14.17 -6.97
N LYS A 205 -56.91 -13.05 -6.27
CA LYS A 205 -58.03 -12.19 -5.84
C LYS A 205 -58.84 -11.67 -7.02
N LEU A 206 -58.18 -11.23 -8.10
CA LEU A 206 -58.85 -10.80 -9.33
C LEU A 206 -59.67 -11.93 -9.93
N ARG A 207 -59.08 -13.12 -10.11
CA ARG A 207 -59.78 -14.30 -10.64
C ARG A 207 -61.01 -14.67 -9.79
N THR A 208 -60.90 -14.58 -8.47
CA THR A 208 -62.01 -14.86 -7.54
C THR A 208 -63.15 -13.86 -7.71
N LEU A 209 -62.83 -12.57 -7.80
CA LEU A 209 -63.82 -11.52 -8.02
C LEU A 209 -64.48 -11.62 -9.40
N GLU A 210 -63.73 -11.98 -10.43
CA GLU A 210 -64.27 -12.22 -11.78
C GLU A 210 -65.29 -13.37 -11.78
N VAL A 211 -64.96 -14.50 -11.15
CA VAL A 211 -65.88 -15.65 -11.02
C VAL A 211 -67.13 -15.27 -10.21
N ASN A 212 -66.97 -14.56 -9.09
CA ASN A 212 -68.11 -14.12 -8.27
C ASN A 212 -69.03 -13.17 -9.04
N ASN A 213 -68.48 -12.19 -9.75
CA ASN A 213 -69.26 -11.26 -10.57
C ASN A 213 -69.98 -11.99 -11.72
N TYR A 214 -69.34 -12.98 -12.34
CA TYR A 214 -69.97 -13.81 -13.35
C TYR A 214 -71.15 -14.61 -12.75
N ALA A 215 -70.96 -15.27 -11.61
CA ALA A 215 -72.01 -16.02 -10.93
C ALA A 215 -73.21 -15.11 -10.57
N LEU A 216 -72.94 -13.93 -10.01
CA LEU A 216 -73.97 -12.93 -9.70
C LEU A 216 -74.72 -12.50 -10.96
N ARG A 217 -74.01 -12.20 -12.06
CA ARG A 217 -74.62 -11.84 -13.35
C ARG A 217 -75.51 -12.96 -13.88
N MET A 218 -75.07 -14.21 -13.80
CA MET A 218 -75.86 -15.37 -14.23
C MET A 218 -77.12 -15.55 -13.38
N HIS A 219 -77.03 -15.36 -12.06
CA HIS A 219 -78.20 -15.41 -11.18
C HIS A 219 -79.19 -14.28 -11.46
N LEU A 220 -78.71 -13.05 -11.68
CA LEU A 220 -79.57 -11.93 -12.06
C LEU A 220 -80.31 -12.22 -13.38
N GLN A 221 -79.60 -12.72 -14.39
CA GLN A 221 -80.22 -13.10 -15.65
C GLN A 221 -81.26 -14.22 -15.47
N GLN A 222 -80.98 -15.22 -14.63
CA GLN A 222 -81.95 -16.28 -14.30
C GLN A 222 -83.21 -15.73 -13.61
N VAL A 223 -83.09 -14.74 -12.72
CA VAL A 223 -84.27 -14.10 -12.08
C VAL A 223 -85.06 -13.28 -13.11
N GLU A 224 -84.38 -12.54 -13.99
CA GLU A 224 -85.03 -11.76 -15.05
C GLU A 224 -85.77 -12.65 -16.06
N HIS A 225 -85.18 -13.78 -16.46
CA HIS A 225 -85.76 -14.69 -17.45
C HIS A 225 -86.70 -15.74 -16.83
N GLY A 226 -86.50 -16.07 -15.54
CA GLY A 226 -87.37 -16.95 -14.75
C GLY A 226 -88.64 -16.27 -14.25
N ASN A 227 -88.70 -14.94 -14.29
CA ASN A 227 -89.92 -14.15 -14.08
C ASN A 227 -90.76 -14.02 -15.37
N SER A 228 -90.95 -15.12 -16.10
CA SER A 228 -92.06 -15.26 -17.05
C SER A 228 -93.37 -15.62 -16.35
N MET A 229 -93.59 -15.09 -15.14
CA MET A 229 -94.91 -15.03 -14.52
C MET A 229 -95.56 -13.71 -14.91
N PRO A 230 -96.82 -13.72 -15.41
CA PRO A 230 -97.45 -12.53 -15.97
C PRO A 230 -97.48 -11.43 -14.92
N GLU A 231 -97.07 -10.25 -15.37
CA GLU A 231 -97.10 -8.96 -14.71
C GLU A 231 -98.43 -8.74 -13.96
N ARG A 232 -98.56 -9.27 -12.75
CA ARG A 232 -99.58 -8.84 -11.80
C ARG A 232 -99.05 -7.58 -11.15
N PHE A 233 -99.09 -6.49 -11.91
CA PHE A 233 -99.18 -5.18 -11.29
C PHE A 233 -100.39 -5.20 -10.36
N ASN A 234 -100.20 -4.89 -9.08
CA ASN A 234 -101.31 -4.54 -8.21
C ASN A 234 -101.86 -3.19 -8.70
N PRO A 235 -103.10 -3.13 -9.23
CA PRO A 235 -103.75 -1.86 -9.47
C PRO A 235 -104.29 -1.42 -8.10
N ASP A 236 -103.55 -0.57 -7.43
CA ASP A 236 -103.99 0.35 -6.37
C ASP A 236 -102.83 0.63 -5.44
N VAL A 237 -101.97 1.55 -5.87
CA VAL A 237 -101.28 2.44 -4.95
C VAL A 237 -101.49 3.85 -5.51
N PHE A 238 -102.27 4.62 -4.74
CA PHE A 238 -102.67 6.01 -4.98
C PHE A 238 -101.48 6.97 -5.04
#